data_AF-A0A535KH74-F1
#
_entry.id   AF-A0A535KH74-F1
#
_cell.length_a   1.000
_cell.length_b   1.000
_cell.length_c   1.000
_cell.angle_alpha   90.00
_cell.angle_beta   90.00
_cell.angle_gamma   90.00
#
_symmetry.space_group_name_H-M   'P 1'
#
loop_
_entity.id
_entity.type
_entity.pdbx_description
1 polymer ?
#
loop_
_entity_poly.entity_id
_entity_poly.type
_entity_poly.pdbx_seq_one_letter_code
_entity_poly.pdbx_strand_id
1 'polypeptide(L)'
;MDALRDPPRRERFIPPCLGATGRHSPARDPSRDHSASRLSEPKQGIWSRVGSRTRSALTVGLRSLSPPLAGGYYEELEELLVAADLGPAMAATLVAGVRSRSPRKREEAIDALVAVAAGVMSKKPRELNLAGNPACILFYGVNGAGKTTTAGKVAFRLREQGRKPLIVAADTYRAAGIEQMVAWAERAAVPHFDGSSGADPASVVFDGLQMARKRGHDVVIADTAGRLQTQRNLLEELGKIGRVASKALDDEHYESLLVLDAVLGLTSLVQAREFNKAIPITGLVLAKLDSTAKGGAAIAIEAELDVPVKLVGVGEAIEDLAPFDPAAFIRAIFH
;
A
#
# COMPACT_ATOMS: atom_id res chain seq x y z
N MET A 1 -0.61 -34.16 -36.21
CA MET A 1 0.30 -33.04 -35.90
C MET A 1 -0.41 -31.79 -36.37
N ASP A 2 -1.21 -31.16 -35.51
CA ASP A 2 -1.72 -29.82 -35.77
C ASP A 2 -1.74 -29.07 -34.45
N ALA A 3 -0.84 -28.10 -34.35
CA ALA A 3 -0.64 -27.27 -33.19
C ALA A 3 -1.74 -26.20 -33.13
N LEU A 4 -2.58 -26.29 -32.10
CA LEU A 4 -3.47 -25.22 -31.67
C LEU A 4 -2.63 -23.98 -31.33
N ARG A 5 -2.61 -22.99 -32.22
CA ARG A 5 -2.09 -21.65 -31.95
C ARG A 5 -3.12 -20.91 -31.09
N ASP A 6 -2.69 -20.48 -29.91
CA ASP A 6 -3.40 -19.51 -29.07
C ASP A 6 -3.68 -18.22 -29.86
N PRO A 7 -4.87 -17.60 -29.72
CA PRO A 7 -5.18 -16.33 -30.37
C PRO A 7 -4.35 -15.17 -29.77
N PRO A 8 -4.12 -14.08 -30.54
CA PRO A 8 -3.32 -12.95 -30.08
C PRO A 8 -4.00 -12.19 -28.92
N ARG A 9 -3.20 -11.89 -27.87
CA ARG A 9 -3.59 -11.11 -26.69
C ARG A 9 -4.07 -9.72 -27.09
N ARG A 10 -5.25 -9.30 -26.64
CA ARG A 10 -5.93 -8.09 -27.12
C ARG A 10 -5.65 -6.90 -26.20
N GLU A 11 -5.04 -5.87 -26.74
CA GLU A 11 -4.98 -4.54 -26.15
C GLU A 11 -6.27 -3.77 -26.46
N ARG A 12 -6.82 -3.04 -25.48
CA ARG A 12 -7.92 -2.09 -25.72
C ARG A 12 -7.71 -0.77 -24.97
N PHE A 13 -7.14 0.24 -25.64
CA PHE A 13 -7.45 1.66 -25.40
C PHE A 13 -6.89 2.58 -26.52
N ILE A 14 -7.69 3.51 -27.07
CA ILE A 14 -7.32 4.51 -28.11
C ILE A 14 -8.17 5.80 -27.90
N PRO A 15 -7.72 7.03 -28.23
CA PRO A 15 -6.82 7.96 -27.51
C PRO A 15 -7.56 9.24 -27.02
N PRO A 16 -6.89 10.25 -26.40
CA PRO A 16 -7.42 11.61 -26.32
C PRO A 16 -7.15 12.37 -27.63
N CYS A 17 -8.19 12.98 -28.21
CA CYS A 17 -8.09 13.83 -29.40
C CYS A 17 -8.05 15.33 -29.01
N LEU A 18 -7.20 16.07 -29.75
CA LEU A 18 -7.00 17.55 -29.90
C LEU A 18 -5.63 18.00 -29.38
N GLY A 19 -4.70 18.57 -30.16
CA GLY A 19 -4.66 18.98 -31.56
C GLY A 19 -3.26 19.56 -31.85
N ALA A 20 -2.72 19.33 -33.04
CA ALA A 20 -1.37 19.72 -33.41
C ALA A 20 -1.24 21.23 -33.73
N THR A 21 -0.18 21.88 -33.24
CA THR A 21 0.65 22.80 -34.04
C THR A 21 2.11 22.73 -33.55
N GLY A 22 3.04 22.67 -34.50
CA GLY A 22 4.41 22.21 -34.28
C GLY A 22 5.40 23.24 -33.74
N ARG A 23 6.60 22.71 -33.41
CA ARG A 23 7.92 23.31 -33.66
C ARG A 23 9.00 22.27 -33.34
N HIS A 24 9.99 22.16 -34.21
CA HIS A 24 11.23 21.40 -34.01
C HIS A 24 11.97 21.82 -32.73
N SER A 25 12.54 20.85 -32.02
CA SER A 25 13.75 21.03 -31.20
C SER A 25 14.46 19.68 -30.98
N PRO A 26 15.80 19.67 -30.85
CA PRO A 26 16.62 18.52 -31.17
C PRO A 26 16.76 17.52 -30.02
N ALA A 27 17.30 16.35 -30.38
CA ALA A 27 17.59 15.20 -29.52
C ALA A 27 18.24 15.59 -28.18
N ARG A 28 17.73 15.04 -27.07
CA ARG A 28 18.34 15.13 -25.73
C ARG A 28 19.05 13.83 -25.38
N ASP A 29 20.31 14.01 -25.01
CA ASP A 29 21.29 13.13 -24.39
C ASP A 29 20.72 12.27 -23.23
N PRO A 30 21.02 10.96 -23.13
CA PRO A 30 20.47 10.04 -22.12
C PRO A 30 21.26 10.05 -20.79
N SER A 31 21.59 11.22 -20.26
CA SER A 31 22.30 11.35 -18.99
C SER A 31 21.63 12.34 -18.04
N ARG A 32 20.49 11.96 -17.45
CA ARG A 32 19.91 12.69 -16.30
C ARG A 32 19.31 11.76 -15.25
N ASP A 33 19.91 11.82 -14.07
CA ASP A 33 19.46 11.41 -12.74
C ASP A 33 18.01 10.94 -12.61
N HIS A 34 17.85 9.66 -12.25
CA HIS A 34 16.63 9.15 -11.62
C HIS A 34 16.56 9.64 -10.16
N SER A 35 16.31 10.93 -9.95
CA SER A 35 15.99 11.44 -8.63
C SER A 35 14.60 10.94 -8.22
N ALA A 36 14.54 10.22 -7.09
CA ALA A 36 13.31 9.77 -6.44
C ALA A 36 12.24 10.87 -6.45
N SER A 37 11.11 10.61 -7.10
CA SER A 37 9.99 11.54 -7.18
C SER A 37 9.29 11.59 -5.83
N ARG A 38 9.54 12.65 -5.05
CA ARG A 38 8.82 12.92 -3.80
C ARG A 38 7.32 12.99 -4.07
N LEU A 39 6.57 12.09 -3.45
CA LEU A 39 5.12 12.10 -3.49
C LEU A 39 4.61 13.38 -2.82
N SER A 40 3.74 14.14 -3.48
CA SER A 40 3.21 15.41 -2.95
C SER A 40 2.60 15.24 -1.55
N GLU A 41 2.90 16.19 -0.65
CA GLU A 41 2.42 16.21 0.73
C GLU A 41 0.89 16.09 0.83
N PRO A 42 0.37 15.40 1.87
CA PRO A 42 -1.06 15.28 2.06
C PRO A 42 -1.69 16.67 2.27
N LYS A 43 -2.78 16.97 1.54
CA LYS A 43 -3.63 18.13 1.84
C LYS A 43 -4.15 17.95 3.27
N GLN A 44 -4.05 18.99 4.12
CA GLN A 44 -4.45 18.96 5.54
C GLN A 44 -5.84 18.34 5.81
N GLY A 45 -6.76 18.36 4.82
CA GLY A 45 -8.09 17.76 4.91
C GLY A 45 -8.21 16.25 4.65
N ILE A 46 -7.13 15.53 4.28
CA ILE A 46 -7.18 14.07 4.11
C ILE A 46 -7.12 13.36 5.47
N TRP A 47 -6.24 13.82 6.36
CA TRP A 47 -6.08 13.24 7.70
C TRP A 47 -7.27 13.51 8.63
N SER A 48 -8.13 14.48 8.32
CA SER A 48 -9.38 14.67 9.06
C SER A 48 -10.43 13.57 8.79
N ARG A 49 -10.33 12.87 7.66
CA ARG A 49 -11.16 11.70 7.33
C ARG A 49 -10.64 10.42 7.96
N VAL A 50 -9.35 10.39 8.29
CA VAL A 50 -8.74 9.30 9.04
C VAL A 50 -9.28 9.30 10.47
N GLY A 51 -9.98 8.23 10.84
CA GLY A 51 -10.22 7.92 12.23
C GLY A 51 -11.30 8.73 12.95
N SER A 52 -12.33 9.28 12.30
CA SER A 52 -13.45 9.91 13.06
C SER A 52 -14.04 8.98 14.14
N ARG A 53 -14.02 7.65 13.92
CA ARG A 53 -14.42 6.64 14.90
C ARG A 53 -13.29 6.18 15.83
N THR A 54 -12.07 5.89 15.34
CA THR A 54 -10.89 5.54 16.17
C THR A 54 -10.59 6.63 17.20
N ARG A 55 -10.58 7.88 16.72
CA ARG A 55 -10.30 9.08 17.50
C ARG A 55 -11.28 9.23 18.64
N SER A 56 -12.57 8.96 18.41
CA SER A 56 -13.58 9.13 19.47
C SER A 56 -13.38 8.17 20.64
N ALA A 57 -12.96 6.92 20.42
CA ALA A 57 -12.79 5.96 21.51
C ALA A 57 -11.47 6.18 22.27
N LEU A 58 -10.36 6.34 21.54
CA LEU A 58 -9.03 6.53 22.15
C LEU A 58 -8.87 7.90 22.79
N THR A 59 -9.31 8.97 22.14
CA THR A 59 -9.18 10.32 22.69
C THR A 59 -10.05 10.48 23.93
N VAL A 60 -11.26 9.90 23.94
CA VAL A 60 -12.10 9.87 25.15
C VAL A 60 -11.45 9.01 26.23
N GLY A 61 -10.94 7.82 25.88
CA GLY A 61 -10.22 6.96 26.82
C GLY A 61 -9.03 7.66 27.47
N LEU A 62 -8.15 8.27 26.67
CA LEU A 62 -6.97 9.02 27.14
C LEU A 62 -7.35 10.19 28.06
N ARG A 63 -8.47 10.87 27.79
CA ARG A 63 -8.98 11.96 28.64
C ARG A 63 -9.57 11.44 29.96
N SER A 64 -10.09 10.22 29.97
CA SER A 64 -10.66 9.57 31.14
C SER A 64 -9.61 8.90 32.04
N LEU A 65 -8.39 8.67 31.55
CA LEU A 65 -7.29 8.10 32.33
C LEU A 65 -7.00 8.94 33.58
N SER A 66 -6.60 8.26 34.65
CA SER A 66 -6.04 8.91 35.84
C SER A 66 -4.84 9.82 35.48
N PRO A 67 -4.47 10.82 36.29
CA PRO A 67 -3.26 11.60 36.05
C PRO A 67 -2.02 10.69 36.03
N PRO A 68 -0.96 11.01 35.25
CA PRO A 68 0.22 10.13 35.13
C PRO A 68 0.95 9.79 36.44
N LEU A 69 0.79 10.64 37.46
CA LEU A 69 1.37 10.46 38.80
C LEU A 69 0.48 9.62 39.73
N ALA A 70 -0.75 9.29 39.33
CA ALA A 70 -1.65 8.46 40.11
C ALA A 70 -1.28 6.97 39.96
N GLY A 71 -1.48 6.19 41.02
CA GLY A 71 -1.37 4.73 40.94
C GLY A 71 -2.42 4.18 39.98
N GLY A 72 -2.05 3.22 39.12
CA GLY A 72 -2.96 2.62 38.13
C GLY A 72 -2.91 3.25 36.73
N TYR A 73 -2.33 4.45 36.57
CA TYR A 73 -2.33 5.15 35.27
C TYR A 73 -1.76 4.30 34.11
N TYR A 74 -0.64 3.62 34.36
CA TYR A 74 0.06 2.88 33.31
C TYR A 74 -0.65 1.58 32.96
N GLU A 75 -1.30 0.96 33.95
CA GLU A 75 -2.14 -0.21 33.76
C GLU A 75 -3.39 0.16 32.93
N GLU A 76 -4.07 1.26 33.28
CA GLU A 76 -5.20 1.79 32.50
C GLU A 76 -4.77 2.18 31.06
N LEU A 77 -3.59 2.78 30.90
CA LEU A 77 -3.03 3.12 29.60
C LEU A 77 -2.75 1.86 28.76
N GLU A 78 -2.20 0.81 29.36
CA GLU A 78 -1.94 -0.46 28.69
C GLU A 78 -3.25 -1.09 28.17
N GLU A 79 -4.27 -1.18 29.03
CA GLU A 79 -5.58 -1.70 28.68
C GLU A 79 -6.21 -0.93 27.50
N LEU A 80 -6.10 0.40 27.53
CA LEU A 80 -6.59 1.27 26.46
C LEU A 80 -5.87 1.00 25.13
N LEU A 81 -4.55 0.83 25.16
CA LEU A 81 -3.76 0.54 23.96
C LEU A 81 -4.04 -0.86 23.40
N VAL A 82 -4.29 -1.85 24.26
CA VAL A 82 -4.74 -3.18 23.83
C VAL A 82 -6.11 -3.09 23.17
N ALA A 83 -7.06 -2.36 23.78
CA ALA A 83 -8.40 -2.15 23.21
C ALA A 83 -8.36 -1.41 21.85
N ALA A 84 -7.32 -0.61 21.61
CA ALA A 84 -7.04 0.06 20.35
C ALA A 84 -6.38 -0.82 19.27
N ASP A 85 -6.28 -2.12 19.52
CA ASP A 85 -5.74 -3.12 18.61
C ASP A 85 -4.23 -2.96 18.33
N LEU A 86 -3.47 -2.43 19.30
CA LEU A 86 -1.99 -2.49 19.25
C LEU A 86 -1.46 -3.84 19.73
N GLY A 87 -2.25 -4.56 20.54
CA GLY A 87 -1.89 -5.86 21.10
C GLY A 87 -0.99 -5.74 22.33
N PRO A 88 -0.93 -6.80 23.18
CA PRO A 88 -0.31 -6.70 24.50
C PRO A 88 1.19 -6.35 24.46
N ALA A 89 1.95 -6.97 23.55
CA ALA A 89 3.39 -6.74 23.47
C ALA A 89 3.73 -5.29 23.06
N MET A 90 3.01 -4.74 22.09
CA MET A 90 3.22 -3.35 21.66
C MET A 90 2.72 -2.37 22.72
N ALA A 91 1.55 -2.63 23.32
CA ALA A 91 1.03 -1.81 24.42
C ALA A 91 2.05 -1.69 25.56
N ALA A 92 2.58 -2.82 26.04
CA ALA A 92 3.62 -2.85 27.08
C ALA A 92 4.88 -2.06 26.67
N THR A 93 5.32 -2.21 25.42
CA THR A 93 6.46 -1.46 24.87
C THR A 93 6.23 0.05 24.89
N LEU A 94 5.05 0.49 24.45
CA LEU A 94 4.71 1.91 24.43
C LEU A 94 4.57 2.48 25.85
N VAL A 95 3.91 1.75 26.75
CA VAL A 95 3.73 2.12 28.16
C VAL A 95 5.09 2.27 28.86
N ALA A 96 6.01 1.33 28.65
CA ALA A 96 7.37 1.42 29.19
C ALA A 96 8.10 2.68 28.67
N GLY A 97 7.96 2.97 27.37
CA GLY A 97 8.51 4.18 26.77
C GLY A 97 7.92 5.47 27.36
N VAL A 98 6.60 5.54 27.55
CA VAL A 98 5.94 6.69 28.20
C VAL A 98 6.41 6.83 29.64
N ARG A 99 6.45 5.73 30.40
CA ARG A 99 6.92 5.71 31.80
C ARG A 99 8.35 6.23 31.93
N SER A 100 9.24 5.86 31.00
CA SER A 100 10.64 6.32 31.00
C SER A 100 10.78 7.84 30.86
N ARG A 101 9.80 8.49 30.22
CA ARG A 101 9.78 9.95 30.02
C ARG A 101 9.20 10.71 31.22
N SER A 102 8.70 10.00 32.23
CA SER A 102 8.19 10.55 33.50
C SER A 102 7.26 11.76 33.33
N PRO A 103 6.20 11.66 32.50
CA PRO A 103 5.27 12.76 32.30
C PRO A 103 4.57 13.11 33.62
N ARG A 104 4.43 14.41 33.90
CA ARG A 104 3.72 14.91 35.09
C ARG A 104 2.28 15.28 34.78
N LYS A 105 2.01 15.65 33.53
CA LYS A 105 0.70 16.06 33.03
C LYS A 105 0.22 15.15 31.92
N ARG A 106 -1.10 15.13 31.69
CA ARG A 106 -1.70 14.28 30.65
C ARG A 106 -1.20 14.65 29.26
N GLU A 107 -1.05 15.94 28.98
CA GLU A 107 -0.54 16.44 27.70
C GLU A 107 0.88 15.93 27.45
N GLU A 108 1.75 15.98 28.46
CA GLU A 108 3.12 15.44 28.39
C GLU A 108 3.11 13.92 28.14
N ALA A 109 2.14 13.19 28.70
CA ALA A 109 2.01 11.76 28.50
C ALA A 109 1.52 11.40 27.09
N ILE A 110 0.63 12.20 26.51
CA ILE A 110 0.19 12.06 25.11
C ILE A 110 1.37 12.36 24.17
N ASP A 111 2.10 13.45 24.39
CA ASP A 111 3.29 13.78 23.60
C ASP A 111 4.36 12.68 23.69
N ALA A 112 4.56 12.13 24.90
CA ALA A 112 5.44 10.99 25.12
C ALA A 112 4.97 9.76 24.33
N LEU A 113 3.68 9.43 24.38
CA LEU A 113 3.10 8.30 23.63
C LEU A 113 3.27 8.48 22.13
N VAL A 114 2.98 9.68 21.60
CA VAL A 114 3.15 10.01 20.18
C VAL A 114 4.61 9.81 19.75
N ALA A 115 5.55 10.32 20.55
CA ALA A 115 6.98 10.21 20.25
C ALA A 115 7.49 8.76 20.32
N VAL A 116 7.03 7.98 21.30
CA VAL A 116 7.42 6.57 21.45
C VAL A 116 6.81 5.73 20.33
N ALA A 117 5.53 5.93 20.01
CA ALA A 117 4.85 5.25 18.91
C ALA A 117 5.54 5.54 17.57
N ALA A 118 5.91 6.80 17.30
CA ALA A 118 6.66 7.15 16.09
C ALA A 118 8.06 6.53 16.11
N GLY A 119 8.64 6.40 17.30
CA GLY A 119 9.94 5.77 17.55
C GLY A 119 10.00 4.30 17.11
N VAL A 120 8.97 3.51 17.44
CA VAL A 120 8.93 2.06 17.14
C VAL A 120 8.59 1.73 15.68
N MET A 121 8.01 2.67 14.94
CA MET A 121 7.71 2.49 13.51
C MET A 121 9.00 2.47 12.67
N SER A 122 8.96 1.74 11.54
CA SER A 122 10.08 1.54 10.64
C SER A 122 10.64 2.86 10.12
N LYS A 123 11.97 2.92 10.05
CA LYS A 123 12.74 4.07 9.56
C LYS A 123 13.09 3.96 8.07
N LYS A 124 12.66 2.88 7.41
CA LYS A 124 12.87 2.68 5.97
C LYS A 124 12.13 3.74 5.15
N PRO A 125 12.58 4.04 3.92
CA PRO A 125 11.92 4.99 3.04
C PRO A 125 10.45 4.63 2.79
N ARG A 126 9.56 5.62 2.91
CA ARG A 126 8.11 5.46 2.70
C ARG A 126 7.64 5.83 1.31
N GLU A 127 8.53 6.37 0.48
CA GLU A 127 8.24 6.64 -0.92
C GLU A 127 8.15 5.34 -1.72
N LEU A 128 7.30 5.32 -2.75
CA LEU A 128 7.26 4.21 -3.69
C LEU A 128 8.61 4.14 -4.42
N ASN A 129 9.23 2.96 -4.46
CA ASN A 129 10.40 2.77 -5.30
C ASN A 129 9.96 2.68 -6.76
N LEU A 130 10.20 3.76 -7.51
CA LEU A 130 9.92 3.84 -8.94
C LEU A 130 11.21 3.82 -9.77
N ALA A 131 12.25 3.16 -9.27
CA ALA A 131 13.47 2.89 -10.02
C ALA A 131 13.20 1.90 -11.17
N GLY A 132 14.03 1.97 -12.20
CA GLY A 132 13.91 1.14 -13.41
C GLY A 132 13.06 1.78 -14.51
N ASN A 133 13.08 1.17 -15.68
CA ASN A 133 12.29 1.59 -16.84
C ASN A 133 11.85 0.36 -17.69
N PRO A 134 10.64 -0.18 -17.48
CA PRO A 134 9.62 0.31 -16.55
C PRO A 134 9.94 -0.01 -15.09
N ALA A 135 9.57 0.88 -14.17
CA ALA A 135 9.42 0.50 -12.76
C ALA A 135 8.26 -0.49 -12.60
N CYS A 136 8.27 -1.34 -11.56
CA CYS A 136 7.20 -2.32 -11.33
C CYS A 136 6.68 -2.26 -9.89
N ILE A 137 5.35 -2.20 -9.74
CA ILE A 137 4.66 -2.25 -8.45
C ILE A 137 3.72 -3.47 -8.46
N LEU A 138 3.95 -4.41 -7.55
CA LEU A 138 3.14 -5.61 -7.36
C LEU A 138 2.23 -5.43 -6.15
N PHE A 139 0.91 -5.49 -6.36
CA PHE A 139 -0.10 -5.45 -5.29
C PHE A 139 -0.62 -6.84 -4.97
N TYR A 140 -0.51 -7.24 -3.71
CA TYR A 140 -1.01 -8.51 -3.19
C TYR A 140 -1.56 -8.36 -1.76
N GLY A 141 -2.15 -9.43 -1.25
CA GLY A 141 -2.90 -9.43 0.00
C GLY A 141 -4.23 -10.16 -0.11
N VAL A 142 -4.96 -10.24 0.99
CA VAL A 142 -6.15 -11.08 1.09
C VAL A 142 -7.32 -10.55 0.25
N ASN A 143 -8.27 -11.43 -0.05
CA ASN A 143 -9.51 -11.04 -0.71
C ASN A 143 -10.26 -9.97 0.10
N GLY A 144 -10.78 -8.97 -0.59
CA GLY A 144 -11.52 -7.88 0.04
C GLY A 144 -10.64 -6.82 0.70
N ALA A 145 -9.31 -6.99 0.77
CA ALA A 145 -8.41 -6.01 1.37
C ALA A 145 -8.31 -4.68 0.61
N GLY A 146 -8.78 -4.62 -0.63
CA GLY A 146 -8.75 -3.39 -1.45
C GLY A 146 -7.58 -3.29 -2.43
N LYS A 147 -6.98 -4.41 -2.86
CA LYS A 147 -5.87 -4.45 -3.83
C LYS A 147 -6.19 -3.73 -5.15
N THR A 148 -7.19 -4.22 -5.88
CA THR A 148 -7.64 -3.69 -7.18
C THR A 148 -7.99 -2.20 -7.09
N THR A 149 -8.70 -1.81 -6.02
CA THR A 149 -9.01 -0.39 -5.74
C THR A 149 -7.74 0.43 -5.53
N THR A 150 -6.80 -0.07 -4.73
CA THR A 150 -5.52 0.62 -4.47
C THR A 150 -4.70 0.75 -5.74
N ALA A 151 -4.59 -0.32 -6.54
CA ALA A 151 -3.88 -0.32 -7.82
C ALA A 151 -4.41 0.75 -8.77
N GLY A 152 -5.74 0.86 -8.91
CA GLY A 152 -6.38 1.91 -9.70
C GLY A 152 -6.09 3.33 -9.20
N LYS A 153 -6.17 3.56 -7.89
CA LYS A 153 -5.84 4.87 -7.28
C LYS A 153 -4.38 5.26 -7.45
N VAL A 154 -3.46 4.29 -7.33
CA VAL A 154 -2.03 4.51 -7.58
C VAL A 154 -1.79 4.85 -9.05
N ALA A 155 -2.44 4.15 -9.97
CA ALA A 155 -2.33 4.44 -11.40
C ALA A 155 -2.79 5.86 -11.74
N PHE A 156 -3.96 6.27 -11.21
CA PHE A 156 -4.45 7.64 -11.35
C PHE A 156 -3.45 8.66 -10.80
N ARG A 157 -2.95 8.45 -9.56
CA ARG A 157 -2.01 9.38 -8.93
C ARG A 157 -0.71 9.52 -9.72
N LEU A 158 -0.16 8.42 -10.24
CA LEU A 158 1.06 8.45 -11.05
C LEU A 158 0.84 9.17 -12.39
N ARG A 159 -0.32 8.95 -13.03
CA ARG A 159 -0.72 9.69 -14.24
C ARG A 159 -0.81 11.21 -13.97
N GLU A 160 -1.44 11.61 -12.88
CA GLU A 160 -1.52 13.03 -12.48
C GLU A 160 -0.14 13.66 -12.22
N GLN A 161 0.86 12.84 -11.89
CA GLN A 161 2.26 13.25 -11.73
C GLN A 161 3.06 13.23 -13.05
N GLY A 162 2.41 13.00 -14.20
CA GLY A 162 3.02 12.98 -15.52
C GLY A 162 3.75 11.68 -15.87
N ARG A 163 3.61 10.62 -15.06
CA ARG A 163 4.10 9.28 -15.40
C ARG A 163 3.18 8.62 -16.42
N LYS A 164 3.65 7.53 -17.03
CA LYS A 164 2.94 6.72 -18.04
C LYS A 164 2.64 5.31 -17.50
N PRO A 165 1.78 5.18 -16.47
CA PRO A 165 1.47 3.89 -15.88
C PRO A 165 0.76 2.96 -16.87
N LEU A 166 1.04 1.67 -16.77
CA LEU A 166 0.31 0.57 -17.38
C LEU A 166 -0.24 -0.33 -16.27
N ILE A 167 -1.55 -0.56 -16.27
CA ILE A 167 -2.16 -1.55 -15.37
C ILE A 167 -2.03 -2.95 -15.98
N VAL A 168 -1.64 -3.93 -15.17
CA VAL A 168 -1.58 -5.35 -15.53
C VAL A 168 -2.55 -6.13 -14.64
N ALA A 169 -3.61 -6.66 -15.24
CA ALA A 169 -4.63 -7.45 -14.54
C ALA A 169 -4.18 -8.91 -14.40
N ALA A 170 -3.48 -9.24 -13.32
CA ALA A 170 -2.93 -10.57 -13.05
C ALA A 170 -3.78 -11.41 -12.07
N ASP A 171 -4.91 -10.91 -11.54
CA ASP A 171 -5.93 -11.76 -10.90
C ASP A 171 -6.73 -12.55 -11.95
N THR A 172 -6.06 -13.49 -12.60
CA THR A 172 -6.61 -14.27 -13.73
C THR A 172 -7.60 -15.34 -13.29
N TYR A 173 -7.67 -15.65 -12.00
CA TYR A 173 -8.58 -16.67 -11.47
C TYR A 173 -10.05 -16.24 -11.60
N ARG A 174 -10.31 -14.93 -11.58
CA ARG A 174 -11.67 -14.37 -11.63
C ARG A 174 -11.82 -13.53 -12.88
N ALA A 175 -12.67 -13.96 -13.82
CA ALA A 175 -13.10 -13.11 -14.93
C ALA A 175 -13.62 -11.74 -14.43
N ALA A 176 -14.44 -11.74 -13.37
CA ALA A 176 -14.89 -10.49 -12.72
C ALA A 176 -13.76 -9.67 -12.06
N GLY A 177 -12.64 -10.31 -11.67
CA GLY A 177 -11.46 -9.60 -11.15
C GLY A 177 -10.76 -8.82 -12.26
N ILE A 178 -10.57 -9.45 -13.42
CA ILE A 178 -10.04 -8.78 -14.63
C ILE A 178 -10.95 -7.61 -15.02
N GLU A 179 -12.27 -7.84 -15.16
CA GLU A 179 -13.22 -6.78 -15.53
C GLU A 179 -13.22 -5.61 -14.54
N GLN A 180 -13.14 -5.90 -13.23
CA GLN A 180 -13.03 -4.87 -12.20
C GLN A 180 -11.74 -4.06 -12.34
N MET A 181 -10.60 -4.70 -12.63
CA MET A 181 -9.33 -4.00 -12.83
C MET A 181 -9.35 -3.15 -14.11
N VAL A 182 -9.98 -3.64 -15.19
CA VAL A 182 -10.17 -2.88 -16.44
C VAL A 182 -11.01 -1.62 -16.18
N ALA A 183 -12.13 -1.74 -15.45
CA ALA A 183 -12.95 -0.57 -15.09
C ALA A 183 -12.17 0.46 -14.25
N TRP A 184 -11.26 0.01 -13.37
CA TRP A 184 -10.36 0.91 -12.64
C TRP A 184 -9.31 1.57 -13.55
N ALA A 185 -8.78 0.87 -14.55
CA ALA A 185 -7.87 1.44 -15.54
C ALA A 185 -8.56 2.54 -16.37
N GLU A 186 -9.79 2.29 -16.81
CA GLU A 186 -10.62 3.27 -17.52
C GLU A 186 -10.92 4.49 -16.64
N ARG A 187 -11.31 4.27 -15.38
CA ARG A 187 -11.55 5.36 -14.41
C ARG A 187 -10.29 6.17 -14.14
N ALA A 188 -9.13 5.51 -14.09
CA ALA A 188 -7.83 6.15 -13.97
C ALA A 188 -7.33 6.75 -15.29
N ALA A 189 -8.06 6.59 -16.40
CA ALA A 189 -7.64 6.91 -17.77
C ALA A 189 -6.19 6.50 -18.07
N VAL A 190 -5.86 5.24 -17.78
CA VAL A 190 -4.57 4.62 -18.08
C VAL A 190 -4.78 3.37 -18.92
N PRO A 191 -3.80 2.98 -19.76
CA PRO A 191 -3.89 1.73 -20.50
C PRO A 191 -3.82 0.52 -19.55
N HIS A 192 -4.36 -0.60 -20.03
CA HIS A 192 -4.29 -1.88 -19.34
C HIS A 192 -3.76 -2.99 -20.25
N PHE A 193 -3.27 -4.04 -19.61
CA PHE A 193 -2.94 -5.33 -20.21
C PHE A 193 -3.59 -6.43 -19.36
N ASP A 194 -4.45 -7.23 -19.97
CA ASP A 194 -5.14 -8.34 -19.33
C ASP A 194 -4.74 -9.69 -19.93
N GLY A 195 -4.71 -10.71 -19.08
CA GLY A 195 -4.64 -12.10 -19.50
C GLY A 195 -6.03 -12.69 -19.73
N SER A 196 -6.10 -13.80 -20.46
CA SER A 196 -7.32 -14.62 -20.50
C SER A 196 -7.64 -15.17 -19.10
N SER A 197 -8.93 -15.35 -18.79
CA SER A 197 -9.35 -16.05 -17.56
C SER A 197 -8.67 -17.42 -17.46
N GLY A 198 -8.06 -17.71 -16.30
CA GLY A 198 -7.30 -18.93 -16.06
C GLY A 198 -5.86 -18.94 -16.59
N ALA A 199 -5.37 -17.84 -17.19
CA ALA A 199 -3.97 -17.72 -17.58
C ALA A 199 -3.04 -17.71 -16.36
N ASP A 200 -1.78 -18.10 -16.54
CA ASP A 200 -0.77 -18.02 -15.49
C ASP A 200 -0.45 -16.56 -15.11
N PRO A 201 -0.72 -16.12 -13.86
CA PRO A 201 -0.50 -14.74 -13.42
C PRO A 201 0.92 -14.24 -13.64
N ALA A 202 1.92 -15.10 -13.38
CA ALA A 202 3.32 -14.74 -13.58
C ALA A 202 3.63 -14.44 -15.05
N SER A 203 3.06 -15.22 -15.98
CA SER A 203 3.17 -14.98 -17.42
C SER A 203 2.48 -13.68 -17.84
N VAL A 204 1.33 -13.34 -17.24
CA VAL A 204 0.64 -12.06 -17.50
C VAL A 204 1.49 -10.87 -17.05
N VAL A 205 2.13 -10.95 -15.88
CA VAL A 205 3.05 -9.92 -15.38
C VAL A 205 4.27 -9.77 -16.30
N PHE A 206 4.87 -10.88 -16.73
CA PHE A 206 6.00 -10.86 -17.68
C PHE A 206 5.65 -10.14 -18.97
N ASP A 207 4.54 -10.54 -19.61
CA ASP A 207 4.14 -9.97 -20.90
C ASP A 207 3.73 -8.50 -20.77
N GLY A 208 3.11 -8.12 -19.65
CA GLY A 208 2.83 -6.72 -19.33
C GLY A 208 4.09 -5.86 -19.20
N LEU A 209 5.12 -6.36 -18.52
CA LEU A 209 6.43 -5.69 -18.42
C LEU A 209 7.11 -5.54 -19.79
N GLN A 210 7.10 -6.61 -20.60
CA GLN A 210 7.66 -6.57 -21.97
C GLN A 210 6.89 -5.57 -22.85
N MET A 211 5.57 -5.49 -22.72
CA MET A 211 4.76 -4.51 -23.43
C MET A 211 5.09 -3.09 -22.99
N ALA A 212 5.18 -2.86 -21.67
CA ALA A 212 5.54 -1.56 -21.12
C ALA A 212 6.87 -1.04 -21.67
N ARG A 213 7.90 -1.90 -21.67
CA ARG A 213 9.23 -1.60 -22.23
C ARG A 213 9.16 -1.25 -23.71
N LYS A 214 8.43 -2.04 -24.52
CA LYS A 214 8.29 -1.81 -25.98
C LYS A 214 7.54 -0.53 -26.33
N ARG A 215 6.59 -0.12 -25.48
CA ARG A 215 5.67 1.01 -25.76
C ARG A 215 6.02 2.28 -24.99
N GLY A 216 7.08 2.26 -24.19
CA GLY A 216 7.54 3.42 -23.43
C GLY A 216 6.61 3.80 -22.26
N HIS A 217 5.95 2.81 -21.65
CA HIS A 217 5.37 2.97 -20.32
C HIS A 217 6.51 2.91 -19.29
N ASP A 218 6.49 3.82 -18.33
CA ASP A 218 7.58 4.00 -17.37
C ASP A 218 7.28 3.38 -15.98
N VAL A 219 6.05 2.94 -15.75
CA VAL A 219 5.61 2.22 -14.53
C VAL A 219 4.59 1.15 -14.90
N VAL A 220 4.78 -0.06 -14.37
CA VAL A 220 3.82 -1.16 -14.41
C VAL A 220 3.21 -1.36 -13.04
N ILE A 221 1.88 -1.46 -12.99
CA ILE A 221 1.10 -1.73 -11.78
C ILE A 221 0.38 -3.06 -11.96
N ALA A 222 0.82 -4.10 -11.26
CA ALA A 222 0.21 -5.42 -11.34
C ALA A 222 -0.71 -5.69 -10.15
N ASP A 223 -1.98 -6.02 -10.43
CA ASP A 223 -2.94 -6.51 -9.44
C ASP A 223 -2.96 -8.04 -9.46
N THR A 224 -2.64 -8.69 -8.34
CA THR A 224 -2.58 -10.17 -8.25
C THR A 224 -3.79 -10.76 -7.53
N ALA A 225 -3.96 -12.07 -7.65
CA ALA A 225 -4.96 -12.81 -6.88
C ALA A 225 -4.75 -12.70 -5.35
N GLY A 226 -5.84 -12.86 -4.57
CA GLY A 226 -5.83 -12.81 -3.11
C GLY A 226 -6.51 -13.97 -2.38
N ARG A 227 -6.75 -15.09 -3.07
CA ARG A 227 -7.55 -16.21 -2.55
C ARG A 227 -6.76 -17.05 -1.54
N LEU A 228 -7.15 -16.95 -0.27
CA LEU A 228 -6.53 -17.66 0.85
C LEU A 228 -6.95 -19.13 1.02
N GLN A 229 -7.93 -19.61 0.25
CA GLN A 229 -8.59 -20.91 0.51
C GLN A 229 -7.67 -22.12 0.28
N THR A 230 -6.49 -21.93 -0.33
CA THR A 230 -5.34 -22.82 -0.19
C THR A 230 -4.08 -21.96 0.00
N GLN A 231 -3.75 -21.62 1.26
CA GLN A 231 -2.62 -20.74 1.61
C GLN A 231 -1.33 -21.11 0.88
N ARG A 232 -1.04 -22.42 0.74
CA ARG A 232 0.15 -22.90 0.05
C ARG A 232 0.21 -22.51 -1.43
N ASN A 233 -0.86 -22.71 -2.18
CA ASN A 233 -0.88 -22.44 -3.62
C ASN A 233 -0.74 -20.93 -3.90
N LEU A 234 -1.39 -20.08 -3.09
CA LEU A 234 -1.26 -18.63 -3.20
C LEU A 234 0.18 -18.16 -2.98
N LEU A 235 0.86 -18.68 -1.94
CA LEU A 235 2.24 -18.30 -1.64
C LEU A 235 3.21 -18.76 -2.74
N GLU A 236 3.03 -19.98 -3.26
CA GLU A 236 3.83 -20.49 -4.38
C GLU A 236 3.65 -19.65 -5.65
N GLU A 237 2.41 -19.24 -5.94
CA GLU A 237 2.06 -18.36 -7.07
C GLU A 237 2.68 -16.97 -6.92
N LEU A 238 2.55 -16.33 -5.74
CA LEU A 238 3.15 -15.03 -5.47
C LEU A 238 4.69 -15.07 -5.57
N GLY A 239 5.31 -16.12 -5.03
CA GLY A 239 6.74 -16.33 -5.18
C GLY A 239 7.16 -16.51 -6.65
N LYS A 240 6.34 -17.19 -7.46
CA LYS A 240 6.55 -17.31 -8.91
C LYS A 240 6.44 -15.96 -9.61
N ILE A 241 5.42 -15.15 -9.29
CA ILE A 241 5.24 -13.80 -9.83
C ILE A 241 6.46 -12.95 -9.53
N GLY A 242 6.94 -12.92 -8.28
CA GLY A 242 8.13 -12.15 -7.90
C GLY A 242 9.39 -12.56 -8.67
N ARG A 243 9.65 -13.86 -8.84
CA ARG A 243 10.79 -14.35 -9.63
C ARG A 243 10.70 -13.95 -11.10
N VAL A 244 9.51 -14.05 -11.68
CA VAL A 244 9.28 -13.72 -13.10
C VAL A 244 9.34 -12.21 -13.33
N ALA A 245 8.82 -11.40 -12.41
CA ALA A 245 8.93 -9.94 -12.45
C ALA A 245 10.40 -9.50 -12.37
N SER A 246 11.19 -10.05 -11.43
CA SER A 246 12.65 -9.81 -11.33
C SER A 246 13.34 -10.10 -12.66
N LYS A 247 13.10 -11.28 -13.24
CA LYS A 247 13.71 -11.67 -14.52
C LYS A 247 13.32 -10.74 -15.68
N ALA A 248 12.08 -10.28 -15.73
CA ALA A 248 11.61 -9.32 -16.74
C ALA A 248 12.22 -7.93 -16.57
N LEU A 249 12.70 -7.62 -15.37
CA LEU A 249 13.39 -6.38 -15.01
C LEU A 249 14.92 -6.54 -15.01
N ASP A 250 15.45 -7.58 -15.68
CA ASP A 250 16.90 -7.83 -15.77
C ASP A 250 17.56 -7.95 -14.37
N ASP A 251 16.85 -8.59 -13.44
CA ASP A 251 17.19 -8.76 -12.03
C ASP A 251 17.26 -7.46 -11.20
N GLU A 252 16.68 -6.37 -11.72
CA GLU A 252 16.42 -5.15 -10.94
C GLU A 252 15.24 -5.32 -9.96
N HIS A 253 15.19 -4.41 -8.98
CA HIS A 253 14.17 -4.42 -7.93
C HIS A 253 12.78 -4.03 -8.43
N TYR A 254 11.75 -4.70 -7.91
CA TYR A 254 10.36 -4.27 -7.97
C TYR A 254 9.88 -3.81 -6.59
N GLU A 255 8.87 -2.96 -6.56
CA GLU A 255 8.14 -2.60 -5.35
C GLU A 255 7.03 -3.65 -5.11
N SER A 256 7.09 -4.33 -3.98
CA SER A 256 6.09 -5.29 -3.50
C SER A 256 5.27 -4.69 -2.36
N LEU A 257 3.97 -4.50 -2.61
CA LEU A 257 3.05 -3.83 -1.69
C LEU A 257 2.00 -4.79 -1.17
N LEU A 258 2.07 -5.08 0.12
CA LEU A 258 1.01 -5.82 0.82
C LEU A 258 -0.11 -4.86 1.22
N VAL A 259 -1.30 -5.10 0.67
CA VAL A 259 -2.50 -4.34 1.01
C VAL A 259 -3.21 -4.98 2.19
N LEU A 260 -3.40 -4.20 3.24
CA LEU A 260 -4.02 -4.59 4.49
C LEU A 260 -5.36 -3.86 4.66
N ASP A 261 -6.38 -4.60 5.07
CA ASP A 261 -7.66 -4.02 5.48
C ASP A 261 -7.54 -3.50 6.90
N ALA A 262 -7.63 -2.18 7.08
CA ALA A 262 -7.53 -1.57 8.41
C ALA A 262 -8.68 -1.98 9.36
N VAL A 263 -9.76 -2.59 8.86
CA VAL A 263 -10.84 -3.16 9.68
C VAL A 263 -10.42 -4.48 10.35
N LEU A 264 -9.55 -5.27 9.71
CA LEU A 264 -9.11 -6.57 10.24
C LEU A 264 -8.09 -6.43 11.37
N GLY A 265 -7.32 -5.34 11.35
CA GLY A 265 -6.43 -5.00 12.45
C GLY A 265 -5.30 -6.02 12.64
N LEU A 266 -4.99 -6.39 13.88
CA LEU A 266 -3.89 -7.34 14.18
C LEU A 266 -4.08 -8.73 13.60
N THR A 267 -5.31 -9.09 13.21
CA THR A 267 -5.58 -10.38 12.54
C THR A 267 -4.77 -10.53 11.25
N SER A 268 -4.40 -9.41 10.62
CA SER A 268 -3.59 -9.40 9.40
C SER A 268 -2.11 -9.71 9.63
N LEU A 269 -1.61 -9.66 10.86
CA LEU A 269 -0.19 -9.82 11.17
C LEU A 269 0.35 -11.21 10.81
N VAL A 270 -0.36 -12.27 11.19
CA VAL A 270 0.01 -13.66 10.85
C VAL A 270 0.11 -13.82 9.33
N GLN A 271 -0.85 -13.26 8.60
CA GLN A 271 -0.90 -13.34 7.15
C GLN A 271 0.26 -12.56 6.52
N ALA A 272 0.56 -11.37 7.02
CA ALA A 272 1.67 -10.57 6.55
C ALA A 272 3.02 -11.27 6.73
N ARG A 273 3.22 -12.00 7.85
CA ARG A 273 4.40 -12.85 8.06
C ARG A 273 4.53 -13.94 7.00
N GLU A 274 3.43 -14.63 6.67
CA GLU A 274 3.46 -15.68 5.64
C GLU A 274 3.71 -15.11 4.24
N PHE A 275 3.09 -13.98 3.88
CA PHE A 275 3.37 -13.30 2.61
C PHE A 275 4.84 -12.89 2.49
N ASN A 276 5.44 -12.35 3.56
CA ASN A 276 6.83 -11.90 3.56
C ASN A 276 7.83 -13.05 3.31
N LYS A 277 7.48 -14.29 3.69
CA LYS A 277 8.29 -15.48 3.38
C LYS A 277 8.26 -15.84 1.91
N ALA A 278 7.15 -15.59 1.22
CA ALA A 278 6.95 -15.96 -0.18
C ALA A 278 7.45 -14.89 -1.15
N ILE A 279 7.19 -13.63 -0.84
CA ILE A 279 7.62 -12.46 -1.58
C ILE A 279 8.02 -11.37 -0.58
N PRO A 280 9.32 -10.97 -0.52
CA PRO A 280 9.76 -9.95 0.43
C PRO A 280 8.93 -8.69 0.28
N ILE A 281 8.35 -8.18 1.37
CA ILE A 281 7.49 -7.00 1.35
C ILE A 281 8.37 -5.75 1.43
N THR A 282 8.21 -4.83 0.47
CA THR A 282 8.93 -3.54 0.45
C THR A 282 8.11 -2.40 1.07
N GLY A 283 6.79 -2.53 1.10
CA GLY A 283 5.90 -1.55 1.72
C GLY A 283 4.51 -2.12 2.05
N LEU A 284 3.85 -1.47 3.00
CA LEU A 284 2.45 -1.76 3.36
C LEU A 284 1.52 -0.67 2.82
N VAL A 285 0.30 -1.06 2.47
CA VAL A 285 -0.79 -0.14 2.17
C VAL A 285 -1.96 -0.41 3.10
N LEU A 286 -2.40 0.60 3.83
CA LEU A 286 -3.57 0.51 4.70
C LEU A 286 -4.81 0.99 3.96
N ALA A 287 -5.68 0.07 3.56
CA ALA A 287 -6.95 0.40 2.93
C ALA A 287 -8.06 0.60 3.96
N LYS A 288 -9.11 1.34 3.58
CA LYS A 288 -10.36 1.53 4.34
C LYS A 288 -10.16 2.14 5.73
N LEU A 289 -9.15 3.00 5.91
CA LEU A 289 -8.83 3.57 7.21
C LEU A 289 -9.92 4.52 7.73
N ASP A 290 -10.71 5.09 6.83
CA ASP A 290 -11.90 5.89 7.11
C ASP A 290 -13.04 5.10 7.78
N SER A 291 -13.03 3.77 7.62
CA SER A 291 -14.13 2.90 8.06
C SER A 291 -13.92 2.24 9.43
N THR A 292 -12.74 2.36 10.03
CA THR A 292 -12.32 1.55 11.20
C THR A 292 -11.98 2.39 12.42
N ALA A 293 -12.12 1.77 13.60
CA ALA A 293 -11.63 2.25 14.89
C ALA A 293 -10.25 1.65 15.28
N LYS A 294 -9.68 0.76 14.45
CA LYS A 294 -8.54 -0.11 14.77
C LYS A 294 -7.21 0.34 14.14
N GLY A 295 -6.94 1.64 14.20
CA GLY A 295 -5.71 2.21 13.62
C GLY A 295 -4.43 1.70 14.29
N GLY A 296 -4.48 1.27 15.56
CA GLY A 296 -3.31 0.84 16.32
C GLY A 296 -2.56 -0.34 15.72
N ALA A 297 -3.27 -1.24 15.02
CA ALA A 297 -2.68 -2.42 14.40
C ALA A 297 -1.60 -2.08 13.37
N ALA A 298 -1.70 -0.92 12.70
CA ALA A 298 -0.68 -0.48 11.76
C ALA A 298 0.69 -0.30 12.42
N ILE A 299 0.72 0.27 13.63
CA ILE A 299 1.96 0.51 14.38
C ILE A 299 2.61 -0.83 14.73
N ALA A 300 1.81 -1.77 15.23
CA ALA A 300 2.27 -3.09 15.64
C ALA A 300 2.78 -3.93 14.45
N ILE A 301 2.02 -3.98 13.35
CA ILE A 301 2.40 -4.72 12.13
C ILE A 301 3.69 -4.14 11.54
N GLU A 302 3.79 -2.81 11.47
CA GLU A 302 4.96 -2.16 10.90
C GLU A 302 6.22 -2.40 11.73
N ALA A 303 6.12 -2.27 13.05
CA ALA A 303 7.23 -2.49 13.96
C ALA A 303 7.72 -3.94 13.95
N GLU A 304 6.80 -4.91 13.85
CA GLU A 304 7.17 -6.32 13.86
C GLU A 304 7.81 -6.78 12.54
N LEU A 305 7.27 -6.34 11.40
CA LEU A 305 7.81 -6.72 10.10
C LEU A 305 9.04 -5.90 9.69
N ASP A 306 9.26 -4.75 10.34
CA ASP A 306 10.19 -3.70 9.90
C ASP A 306 9.99 -3.36 8.41
N VAL A 307 8.74 -3.12 8.02
CA VAL A 307 8.37 -2.75 6.64
C VAL A 307 7.50 -1.51 6.69
N PRO A 308 7.85 -0.41 6.00
CA PRO A 308 7.15 0.86 6.15
C PRO A 308 5.74 0.81 5.56
N VAL A 309 4.75 1.37 6.26
CA VAL A 309 3.50 1.81 5.62
C VAL A 309 3.80 2.99 4.70
N LYS A 310 3.48 2.83 3.41
CA LYS A 310 3.77 3.84 2.37
C LYS A 310 2.53 4.62 1.97
N LEU A 311 1.38 3.96 1.93
CA LEU A 311 0.13 4.54 1.43
C LEU A 311 -1.04 4.24 2.36
N VAL A 312 -2.03 5.13 2.34
CA VAL A 312 -3.28 4.98 3.08
C VAL A 312 -4.48 5.34 2.21
N GLY A 313 -5.46 4.45 2.18
CA GLY A 313 -6.77 4.66 1.56
C GLY A 313 -7.76 5.21 2.59
N VAL A 314 -8.41 6.31 2.25
CA VAL A 314 -9.24 7.13 3.17
C VAL A 314 -10.66 7.39 2.65
N GLY A 315 -11.13 6.54 1.75
CA GLY A 315 -12.45 6.66 1.12
C GLY A 315 -12.53 5.87 -0.19
N GLU A 316 -13.61 6.07 -0.94
CA GLU A 316 -13.92 5.32 -2.16
C GLU A 316 -13.63 6.10 -3.46
N ALA A 317 -13.41 7.41 -3.39
CA ALA A 317 -13.08 8.19 -4.57
C ALA A 317 -11.70 7.82 -5.11
N ILE A 318 -11.45 8.07 -6.40
CA ILE A 318 -10.17 7.68 -7.04
C ILE A 318 -8.99 8.50 -6.49
N GLU A 319 -9.29 9.68 -5.94
CA GLU A 319 -8.36 10.59 -5.29
C GLU A 319 -8.12 10.24 -3.81
N ASP A 320 -8.91 9.34 -3.21
CA ASP A 320 -8.86 9.00 -1.78
C ASP A 320 -7.73 8.01 -1.47
N LEU A 321 -6.51 8.39 -1.84
CA LEU A 321 -5.24 7.71 -1.53
C LEU A 321 -4.17 8.75 -1.22
N ALA A 322 -3.48 8.58 -0.09
CA ALA A 322 -2.43 9.50 0.33
C ALA A 322 -1.14 8.78 0.75
N PRO A 323 0.01 9.48 0.68
CA PRO A 323 1.22 9.04 1.36
C PRO A 323 0.98 8.93 2.86
N PHE A 324 1.57 7.93 3.49
CA PHE A 324 1.47 7.73 4.92
C PHE A 324 2.45 8.65 5.67
N ASP A 325 1.92 9.46 6.59
CA ASP A 325 2.69 10.28 7.52
C ASP A 325 2.51 9.68 8.92
N PRO A 326 3.55 9.04 9.49
CA PRO A 326 3.47 8.43 10.82
C PRO A 326 3.08 9.43 11.90
N ALA A 327 3.62 10.65 11.85
CA ALA A 327 3.39 11.64 12.88
C ALA A 327 1.95 12.18 12.80
N ALA A 328 1.45 12.44 11.59
CA ALA A 328 0.06 12.83 11.39
C ALA A 328 -0.92 11.70 11.76
N PHE A 329 -0.60 10.45 11.40
CA PHE A 329 -1.41 9.28 11.74
C PHE A 329 -1.50 9.04 13.24
N ILE A 330 -0.35 9.01 13.93
CA ILE A 330 -0.27 8.81 15.38
C ILE A 330 -0.99 9.94 16.11
N ARG A 331 -0.80 11.20 15.68
CA ARG A 331 -1.58 12.33 16.23
C ARG A 331 -3.07 12.15 15.95
N ALA A 332 -3.49 11.75 14.75
CA ALA A 332 -4.91 11.55 14.48
C ALA A 332 -5.55 10.45 15.35
N ILE A 333 -4.76 9.49 15.82
CA ILE A 333 -5.20 8.39 16.70
C ILE A 333 -5.24 8.80 18.18
N PHE A 334 -4.25 9.57 18.64
CA PHE A 334 -4.07 9.90 20.06
C PHE A 334 -4.44 11.34 20.47
N HIS A 335 -4.68 12.26 19.52
CA HIS A 335 -5.10 13.66 19.72
C HIS A 335 -6.49 13.96 19.14
#